data_AF-A0A932T3X3-F1
#
_entry.id   AF-A0A932T3X3-F1
#
_cell.length_a   1.000
_cell.length_b   1.000
_cell.length_c   1.000
_cell.angle_alpha   90.00
_cell.angle_beta   90.00
_cell.angle_gamma   90.00
#
_symmetry.space_group_name_H-M   'P 1'
#
loop_
_entity.id
_entity.type
_entity.pdbx_description
1 polymer ?
#
loop_
_entity_poly.entity_id
_entity_poly.type
_entity_poly.pdbx_seq_one_letter_code
_entity_poly.pdbx_strand_id
1 'polypeptide(L)'
;MRRPIIYAALILPVLALAWGVSLGTFPLGVPGEWEWSRVVPSDSLFLALLPALVGAGLYVGFAWLGAQSISRCGRRGTAAWLGGLAAAGFAWLWVAQESAPENFQLSKAAWVLYYRGPSGYFSEARDLAGDLPQYLAGYERKMTEGDVLHIGTHPPGLVVAMRGLIGLCRSAPELVDLLAFTESASARAAFDELKKREPLAPIDRAVLWLAFLLVQACASLTVIPLFGLCRMSCSRRASWQATAFWPAVPAPSGFRKS
;
A
#
# COMPACT_ATOMS: atom_id res chain seq x y z
N MET A 1 -11.18 0.21 37.30
CA MET A 1 -10.25 1.36 37.26
C MET A 1 -9.04 1.24 36.31
N ARG A 2 -8.70 0.09 35.71
CA ARG A 2 -7.48 -0.03 34.86
C ARG A 2 -7.61 0.43 33.40
N ARG A 3 -8.83 0.46 32.86
CA ARG A 3 -9.10 0.85 31.45
C ARG A 3 -8.64 2.27 31.08
N PRO A 4 -8.96 3.33 31.85
CA PRO A 4 -8.54 4.69 31.48
C PRO A 4 -7.01 4.87 31.48
N ILE A 5 -6.29 4.18 32.37
CA ILE A 5 -4.82 4.20 32.41
C ILE A 5 -4.24 3.56 31.15
N ILE A 6 -4.81 2.43 30.68
CA ILE A 6 -4.37 1.77 29.45
C ILE A 6 -4.64 2.65 28.23
N TYR A 7 -5.82 3.29 28.16
CA TYR A 7 -6.11 4.20 27.05
C TYR A 7 -5.20 5.42 27.05
N ALA A 8 -4.93 6.03 28.21
CA ALA A 8 -3.98 7.12 28.32
C ALA A 8 -2.57 6.70 27.89
N ALA A 9 -2.10 5.53 28.33
CA ALA A 9 -0.80 4.99 27.94
C ALA A 9 -0.67 4.68 26.43
N LEU A 10 -1.77 4.42 25.73
CA LEU A 10 -1.77 4.22 24.27
C LEU A 10 -1.92 5.52 23.48
N ILE A 11 -2.71 6.48 23.98
CA ILE A 11 -3.03 7.73 23.27
C ILE A 11 -1.92 8.77 23.46
N LEU A 12 -1.42 8.94 24.68
CA LEU A 12 -0.44 9.99 25.00
C LEU A 12 0.86 9.88 24.17
N PRO A 13 1.44 8.70 23.92
CA PRO A 13 2.63 8.60 23.07
C PRO A 13 2.35 9.01 21.62
N VAL A 14 1.18 8.66 21.09
CA VAL A 14 0.77 9.04 19.72
C VAL A 14 0.60 10.55 19.62
N LEU A 15 -0.05 11.17 20.62
CA LEU A 15 -0.19 12.63 20.70
C LEU A 15 1.17 13.33 20.89
N ALA A 16 2.04 12.81 21.75
CA ALA A 16 3.37 13.35 21.97
C ALA A 16 4.25 13.25 20.71
N LEU A 17 4.15 12.14 19.97
CA LEU A 17 4.82 11.96 18.69
C LEU A 17 4.30 12.97 17.66
N ALA A 18 2.97 13.05 17.48
CA ALA A 18 2.35 14.01 16.56
C ALA A 18 2.74 15.46 16.91
N TRP A 19 2.72 15.79 18.19
CA TRP A 19 3.12 17.10 18.71
C TRP A 19 4.60 17.40 18.42
N GLY A 20 5.52 16.50 18.77
CA GLY A 20 6.95 16.74 18.50
C GLY A 20 7.28 16.78 17.00
N VAL A 21 6.57 16.01 16.17
CA VAL A 21 6.72 16.10 14.71
C VAL A 21 6.26 17.46 14.20
N SER A 22 5.13 17.97 14.72
CA SER A 22 4.59 19.29 14.33
C SER A 22 5.45 20.47 14.76
N LEU A 23 6.09 20.40 15.93
CA LEU A 23 7.01 21.44 16.43
C LEU A 23 8.40 21.38 15.77
N GLY A 24 8.65 20.34 14.98
CA GLY A 24 9.94 20.10 14.36
C GLY A 24 11.08 19.76 15.32
N THR A 25 10.74 19.25 16.50
CA THR A 25 11.72 18.84 17.52
C THR A 25 12.35 17.49 17.23
N PHE A 26 11.69 16.65 16.40
CA PHE A 26 12.29 15.40 15.96
C PHE A 26 13.19 15.61 14.73
N PRO A 27 14.43 15.07 14.77
CA PRO A 27 15.28 15.01 13.59
C PRO A 27 14.60 14.15 12.53
N LEU A 28 14.65 14.62 11.29
CA LEU A 28 14.06 13.96 10.13
C LEU A 28 15.09 13.18 9.32
N GLY A 29 16.26 12.94 9.90
CA GLY A 29 17.33 12.16 9.31
C GLY A 29 18.67 12.48 9.95
N VAL A 30 19.74 12.17 9.24
CA VAL A 30 21.12 12.41 9.66
C VAL A 30 21.62 13.65 8.90
N PRO A 31 21.89 14.77 9.59
CA PRO A 31 22.35 16.00 8.93
C PRO A 31 23.61 15.78 8.09
N GLY A 32 23.56 16.21 6.84
CA GLY A 32 24.65 16.02 5.87
C GLY A 32 24.67 14.68 5.15
N GLU A 33 23.82 13.72 5.52
CA GLU A 33 23.66 12.44 4.80
C GLU A 33 22.31 12.35 4.10
N TRP A 34 21.24 12.31 4.87
CA TRP A 34 19.87 12.25 4.37
C TRP A 34 18.94 12.95 5.35
N GLU A 35 18.10 13.85 4.85
CA GLU A 35 17.07 14.51 5.63
C GLU A 35 15.74 14.48 4.87
N TRP A 36 14.68 14.03 5.55
CA TRP A 36 13.34 14.15 4.99
C TRP A 36 12.89 15.60 5.07
N SER A 37 12.47 16.16 3.93
CA SER A 37 11.76 17.45 3.92
C SER A 37 10.50 17.37 4.78
N ARG A 38 10.25 18.42 5.57
CA ARG A 38 8.97 18.60 6.28
C ARG A 38 7.86 18.78 5.26
N VAL A 39 6.77 18.08 5.48
CA VAL A 39 5.58 18.25 4.64
C VAL A 39 4.91 19.56 5.05
N VAL A 40 4.84 20.50 4.12
CA VAL A 40 4.08 21.74 4.30
C VAL A 40 2.63 21.42 3.95
N PRO A 41 1.67 21.55 4.87
CA PRO A 41 0.27 21.33 4.54
C PRO A 41 -0.17 22.31 3.46
N SER A 42 -0.77 21.83 2.37
CA SER A 42 -1.55 22.67 1.48
C SER A 42 -2.93 22.90 2.10
N ASP A 43 -3.40 24.15 2.09
CA ASP A 43 -4.69 24.59 2.62
C ASP A 43 -5.06 24.07 4.03
N SER A 44 -6.36 24.01 4.34
CA SER A 44 -6.89 23.61 5.63
C SER A 44 -6.59 22.14 5.91
N LEU A 45 -5.63 21.90 6.80
CA LEU A 45 -5.31 20.59 7.37
C LEU A 45 -6.55 19.81 7.81
N PHE A 46 -7.56 20.51 8.35
CA PHE A 46 -8.81 19.90 8.77
C PHE A 46 -9.58 19.26 7.60
N LEU A 47 -9.67 19.94 6.46
CA LEU A 47 -10.32 19.41 5.27
C LEU A 47 -9.56 18.22 4.68
N ALA A 48 -8.22 18.27 4.71
CA ALA A 48 -7.37 17.17 4.26
C ALA A 48 -7.52 15.92 5.16
N LEU A 49 -7.67 16.10 6.47
CA LEU A 49 -7.80 14.99 7.43
C LEU A 49 -9.22 14.42 7.52
N LEU A 50 -10.25 15.17 7.15
CA LEU A 50 -11.65 14.76 7.32
C LEU A 50 -11.96 13.40 6.66
N PRO A 51 -11.57 13.12 5.40
CA PRO A 51 -11.81 11.81 4.79
C PRO A 51 -11.13 10.68 5.56
N ALA A 52 -9.87 10.87 5.98
CA ALA A 52 -9.16 9.89 6.81
C ALA A 52 -9.84 9.69 8.17
N LEU A 53 -10.33 10.73 8.83
CA LEU A 53 -11.05 10.60 10.11
C LEU A 53 -12.37 9.81 9.94
N VAL A 54 -13.13 10.09 8.89
CA VAL A 54 -14.35 9.35 8.56
C VAL A 54 -14.03 7.89 8.23
N GLY A 55 -13.03 7.66 7.38
CA GLY A 55 -12.57 6.32 7.00
C GLY A 55 -12.10 5.51 8.22
N ALA A 56 -11.34 6.13 9.11
CA ALA A 56 -10.90 5.52 10.36
C ALA A 56 -12.08 5.17 11.25
N GLY A 57 -13.04 6.09 11.42
CA GLY A 57 -14.26 5.85 12.19
C GLY A 57 -15.07 4.67 11.67
N LEU A 58 -15.27 4.59 10.35
CA LEU A 58 -15.98 3.48 9.71
C LEU A 58 -15.22 2.15 9.88
N TYR A 59 -13.91 2.13 9.67
CA TYR A 59 -13.08 0.94 9.83
C TYR A 59 -13.07 0.44 11.28
N VAL A 60 -12.84 1.34 12.24
CA VAL A 60 -12.86 1.03 13.69
C VAL A 60 -14.25 0.55 14.11
N GLY A 61 -15.32 1.19 13.63
CA GLY A 61 -16.69 0.76 13.87
C GLY A 61 -16.95 -0.66 13.38
N PHE A 62 -16.53 -0.98 12.15
CA PHE A 62 -16.63 -2.33 11.59
C PHE A 62 -15.83 -3.36 12.41
N ALA A 63 -14.58 -3.04 12.76
CA ALA A 63 -13.73 -3.87 13.59
C ALA A 63 -14.36 -4.11 14.98
N TRP A 64 -14.99 -3.09 15.57
CA TRP A 64 -15.66 -3.21 16.85
C TRP A 64 -16.90 -4.12 16.78
N LEU A 65 -17.76 -3.94 15.77
CA LEU A 65 -18.94 -4.79 15.55
C LEU A 65 -18.55 -6.26 15.33
N GLY A 66 -17.50 -6.50 14.56
CA GLY A 66 -16.95 -7.84 14.36
C GLY A 66 -16.45 -8.44 15.68
N ALA A 67 -15.80 -7.66 16.55
CA ALA A 67 -15.30 -8.14 17.84
C ALA A 67 -16.42 -8.60 18.78
N GLN A 68 -17.63 -8.04 18.66
CA GLN A 68 -18.81 -8.46 19.43
C GLN A 68 -19.46 -9.73 18.86
N SER A 69 -19.28 -10.00 17.57
CA SER A 69 -20.01 -11.03 16.84
C SER A 69 -19.18 -12.30 16.57
N ILE A 70 -17.87 -12.15 16.38
CA ILE A 70 -16.98 -13.20 15.83
C ILE A 70 -16.90 -14.46 16.70
N SER A 71 -17.07 -14.32 18.02
CA SER A 71 -17.06 -15.46 18.95
C SER A 71 -18.28 -16.37 18.78
N ARG A 72 -19.41 -15.83 18.32
CA ARG A 72 -20.69 -16.54 18.15
C ARG A 72 -20.90 -17.07 16.73
N CYS A 73 -20.08 -16.63 15.78
CA CYS A 73 -20.24 -16.99 14.37
C CYS A 73 -19.87 -18.45 14.07
N GLY A 74 -20.61 -19.10 13.18
CA GLY A 74 -20.16 -20.33 12.51
C GLY A 74 -19.10 -20.03 11.44
N ARG A 75 -18.63 -21.07 10.73
CA ARG A 75 -17.56 -20.94 9.72
C ARG A 75 -17.87 -19.90 8.64
N ARG A 76 -19.09 -19.92 8.08
CA ARG A 76 -19.53 -18.96 7.05
C ARG A 76 -19.56 -17.52 7.58
N GLY A 77 -20.05 -17.34 8.81
CA GLY A 77 -20.07 -16.03 9.47
C GLY A 77 -18.65 -15.50 9.72
N THR A 78 -17.73 -16.35 10.16
CA THR A 78 -16.31 -15.98 10.30
C THR A 78 -15.69 -15.59 8.96
N ALA A 79 -15.94 -16.37 7.89
CA ALA A 79 -15.46 -16.04 6.55
C ALA A 79 -16.00 -14.69 6.05
N ALA A 80 -17.30 -14.42 6.26
CA ALA A 80 -17.92 -13.15 5.90
C ALA A 80 -17.31 -11.98 6.66
N TRP A 81 -17.08 -12.11 7.97
CA TRP A 81 -16.43 -11.07 8.78
C TRP A 81 -14.99 -10.80 8.33
N LEU A 82 -14.22 -11.85 8.02
CA LEU A 82 -12.84 -11.70 7.54
C LEU A 82 -12.78 -11.08 6.14
N GLY A 83 -13.69 -11.50 5.24
CA GLY A 83 -13.82 -10.88 3.92
C GLY A 83 -14.21 -9.41 4.01
N GLY A 84 -15.17 -9.09 4.90
CA GLY A 84 -15.55 -7.70 5.18
C GLY A 84 -14.41 -6.90 5.81
N LEU A 85 -13.60 -7.49 6.69
CA LEU A 85 -12.44 -6.82 7.27
C LEU A 85 -11.37 -6.52 6.22
N ALA A 86 -11.13 -7.45 5.29
CA ALA A 86 -10.21 -7.24 4.17
C ALA A 86 -10.72 -6.12 3.25
N ALA A 87 -12.01 -6.10 2.90
CA ALA A 87 -12.61 -5.04 2.09
C ALA A 87 -12.56 -3.67 2.80
N ALA A 88 -12.89 -3.63 4.09
CA ALA A 88 -12.80 -2.43 4.91
C ALA A 88 -11.34 -1.95 5.04
N GLY A 89 -10.38 -2.88 5.17
CA GLY A 89 -8.95 -2.59 5.20
C GLY A 89 -8.46 -1.99 3.88
N PHE A 90 -8.93 -2.52 2.74
CA PHE A 90 -8.63 -1.98 1.43
C PHE A 90 -9.15 -0.54 1.28
N ALA A 91 -10.41 -0.31 1.65
CA ALA A 91 -11.01 1.03 1.62
C ALA A 91 -10.31 2.01 2.58
N TRP A 92 -9.93 1.54 3.77
CA TRP A 92 -9.15 2.32 4.73
C TRP A 92 -7.80 2.75 4.15
N LEU A 93 -7.03 1.81 3.59
CA LEU A 93 -5.73 2.11 2.98
C LEU A 93 -5.87 3.08 1.80
N TRP A 94 -6.96 2.99 1.04
CA TRP A 94 -7.24 3.92 -0.05
C TRP A 94 -7.44 5.34 0.47
N VAL A 95 -8.39 5.52 1.39
CA VAL A 95 -8.74 6.83 1.94
C VAL A 95 -7.58 7.44 2.72
N ALA A 96 -6.86 6.64 3.51
CA ALA A 96 -5.72 7.10 4.29
C ALA A 96 -4.59 7.62 3.39
N GLN A 97 -4.31 6.94 2.27
CA GLN A 97 -3.29 7.37 1.31
C GLN A 97 -3.74 8.61 0.53
N GLU A 98 -5.00 8.66 0.07
CA GLU A 98 -5.50 9.80 -0.70
C GLU A 98 -5.67 11.08 0.13
N SER A 99 -5.77 10.94 1.45
CA SER A 99 -5.80 12.07 2.40
C SER A 99 -4.42 12.67 2.67
N ALA A 100 -3.36 12.10 2.11
CA ALA A 100 -2.02 12.66 2.22
C ALA A 100 -1.91 13.98 1.41
N PRO A 101 -0.96 14.87 1.74
CA PRO A 101 -0.69 16.06 0.95
C PRO A 101 -0.32 15.73 -0.50
N GLU A 102 -0.46 16.71 -1.39
CA GLU A 102 -0.16 16.55 -2.81
C GLU A 102 1.25 15.97 -3.02
N ASN A 103 1.40 15.08 -4.01
CA ASN A 103 2.58 14.25 -4.27
C ASN A 103 2.82 13.06 -3.31
N PHE A 104 2.09 12.95 -2.19
CA PHE A 104 2.17 11.81 -1.26
C PHE A 104 0.94 10.89 -1.32
N GLN A 105 -0.03 11.23 -2.16
CA GLN A 105 -1.27 10.50 -2.41
C GLN A 105 -1.02 9.21 -3.20
N LEU A 106 -2.07 8.63 -3.78
CA LEU A 106 -1.96 7.47 -4.68
C LEU A 106 -1.16 7.79 -5.96
N SER A 107 -0.92 9.07 -6.26
CA SER A 107 0.02 9.55 -7.28
C SER A 107 1.40 8.89 -7.24
N LYS A 108 1.89 8.53 -6.05
CA LYS A 108 3.19 7.85 -5.88
C LYS A 108 3.27 6.50 -6.61
N ALA A 109 2.13 5.83 -6.80
CA ALA A 109 2.08 4.53 -7.48
C ALA A 109 2.61 4.64 -8.92
N ALA A 110 2.25 5.71 -9.63
CA ALA A 110 2.74 5.96 -10.99
C ALA A 110 4.27 6.07 -11.03
N TRP A 111 4.83 6.93 -10.17
CA TRP A 111 6.26 7.24 -10.16
C TRP A 111 7.12 6.08 -9.65
N VAL A 112 6.72 5.47 -8.54
CA VAL A 112 7.48 4.38 -7.90
C VAL A 112 7.53 3.15 -8.79
N LEU A 113 6.41 2.79 -9.42
CA LEU A 113 6.34 1.59 -10.23
C LEU A 113 6.93 1.78 -11.64
N TYR A 114 6.86 3.00 -12.21
CA TYR A 114 7.41 3.27 -13.53
C TYR A 114 8.95 3.33 -13.54
N TYR A 115 9.54 4.14 -12.66
CA TYR A 115 10.97 4.44 -12.71
C TYR A 115 11.87 3.27 -12.24
N ARG A 116 13.03 3.14 -12.91
CA ARG A 116 14.02 2.09 -12.62
C ARG A 116 14.67 2.19 -11.24
N GLY A 117 14.94 3.41 -10.78
CA GLY A 117 15.56 3.65 -9.47
C GLY A 117 14.67 3.17 -8.30
N PRO A 118 13.41 3.63 -8.19
CA PRO A 118 12.55 3.25 -7.08
C PRO A 118 12.14 1.77 -7.09
N SER A 119 11.83 1.20 -8.25
CA SER A 119 11.37 -0.19 -8.39
C SER A 119 12.07 -0.94 -9.52
N GLY A 120 11.89 -0.49 -10.77
CA GLY A 120 12.47 -1.09 -11.97
C GLY A 120 11.83 -2.36 -12.51
N TYR A 121 10.97 -3.07 -11.76
CA TYR A 121 10.39 -4.34 -12.24
C TYR A 121 9.53 -4.19 -13.48
N PHE A 122 8.75 -3.11 -13.57
CA PHE A 122 7.92 -2.84 -14.75
C PHE A 122 8.77 -2.59 -15.99
N SER A 123 9.75 -1.68 -15.89
CA SER A 123 10.68 -1.36 -16.98
C SER A 123 11.44 -2.61 -17.44
N GLU A 124 11.94 -3.40 -16.50
CA GLU A 124 12.62 -4.66 -16.77
C GLU A 124 11.72 -5.67 -17.50
N ALA A 125 10.47 -5.81 -17.05
CA ALA A 125 9.49 -6.71 -17.66
C ALA A 125 9.06 -6.25 -19.07
N ARG A 126 8.94 -4.93 -19.27
CA ARG A 126 8.54 -4.32 -20.55
C ARG A 126 9.64 -4.40 -21.59
N ASP A 127 10.87 -4.08 -21.19
CA ASP A 127 11.97 -3.82 -22.13
C ASP A 127 12.87 -5.04 -22.37
N LEU A 128 13.08 -5.89 -21.34
CA LEU A 128 14.15 -6.89 -21.33
C LEU A 128 13.67 -8.33 -21.14
N ALA A 129 12.58 -8.53 -20.40
CA ALA A 129 12.09 -9.89 -20.11
C ALA A 129 11.20 -10.46 -21.23
N GLY A 130 11.44 -10.10 -22.51
CA GLY A 130 10.63 -10.47 -23.67
C GLY A 130 10.51 -11.98 -23.91
N ASP A 131 11.59 -12.72 -23.72
CA ASP A 131 11.65 -14.18 -23.62
C ASP A 131 11.91 -14.55 -22.15
N LEU A 132 10.89 -15.03 -21.45
CA LEU A 132 10.96 -15.30 -20.02
C LEU A 132 11.91 -16.48 -19.68
N PRO A 133 11.84 -17.64 -20.36
CA PRO A 133 12.85 -18.68 -20.20
C PRO A 133 14.29 -18.18 -20.36
N GLN A 134 14.57 -17.41 -21.42
CA GLN A 134 15.92 -16.86 -21.64
C GLN A 134 16.31 -15.87 -20.54
N TYR A 135 15.37 -15.01 -20.13
CA TYR A 135 15.57 -14.06 -19.04
C TYR A 135 15.96 -14.75 -17.73
N LEU A 136 15.22 -15.79 -17.35
CA LEU A 136 15.47 -16.54 -16.12
C LEU A 136 16.79 -17.31 -16.18
N ALA A 137 17.13 -17.90 -17.33
CA ALA A 137 18.40 -18.59 -17.53
C ALA A 137 19.61 -17.64 -17.42
N GLY A 138 19.44 -16.37 -17.82
CA GLY A 138 20.48 -15.35 -17.74
C GLY A 138 20.51 -14.54 -16.43
N TYR A 139 19.56 -14.76 -15.51
CA TYR A 139 19.33 -13.88 -14.37
C TYR A 139 20.53 -13.79 -13.41
N GLU A 140 21.07 -14.94 -12.99
CA GLU A 140 22.20 -14.99 -12.05
C GLU A 140 23.45 -14.30 -12.60
N ARG A 141 23.71 -14.48 -13.90
CA ARG A 141 24.80 -13.79 -14.59
C ARG A 141 24.59 -12.29 -14.58
N LYS A 142 23.39 -11.81 -14.91
CA LYS A 142 23.04 -10.37 -14.84
C LYS A 142 23.27 -9.80 -13.45
N MET A 143 22.91 -10.53 -12.39
CA MET A 143 23.15 -10.08 -11.02
C MET A 143 24.64 -9.98 -10.68
N THR A 144 25.46 -10.82 -11.30
CA THR A 144 26.91 -10.85 -11.08
C THR A 144 27.63 -9.71 -11.81
N GLU A 145 27.11 -9.26 -12.94
CA GLU A 145 27.70 -8.17 -13.77
C GLU A 145 27.68 -6.79 -13.08
N GLY A 146 26.86 -6.61 -12.03
CA GLY A 146 26.70 -5.33 -11.34
C GLY A 146 25.79 -4.35 -12.10
N ASP A 147 25.41 -3.25 -11.45
CA ASP A 147 24.48 -2.23 -11.98
C ASP A 147 23.01 -2.68 -12.15
N VAL A 148 22.47 -3.33 -11.12
CA VAL A 148 21.09 -3.86 -11.10
C VAL A 148 20.13 -3.02 -10.23
N LEU A 149 20.55 -1.81 -9.81
CA LEU A 149 19.79 -0.87 -8.98
C LEU A 149 18.97 -1.59 -7.89
N HIS A 150 17.68 -1.27 -7.76
CA HIS A 150 16.78 -1.90 -6.80
C HIS A 150 16.42 -3.36 -7.17
N ILE A 151 16.52 -3.74 -8.44
CA ILE A 151 16.19 -5.10 -8.90
C ILE A 151 17.18 -6.11 -8.31
N GLY A 152 18.45 -5.71 -8.16
CA GLY A 152 19.53 -6.55 -7.63
C GLY A 152 19.32 -7.09 -6.22
N THR A 153 18.39 -6.51 -5.46
CA THR A 153 18.14 -6.93 -4.07
C THR A 153 17.01 -7.95 -3.95
N HIS A 154 16.38 -8.36 -5.05
CA HIS A 154 15.22 -9.24 -5.03
C HIS A 154 15.36 -10.41 -6.02
N PRO A 155 14.74 -11.58 -5.77
CA PRO A 155 14.59 -12.62 -6.79
C PRO A 155 13.75 -12.14 -7.99
N PRO A 156 13.82 -12.81 -9.16
CA PRO A 156 13.18 -12.35 -10.41
C PRO A 156 11.64 -12.34 -10.37
N GLY A 157 11.02 -12.88 -9.30
CA GLY A 157 9.57 -13.09 -9.20
C GLY A 157 8.74 -11.83 -9.45
N LEU A 158 9.21 -10.64 -9.06
CA LEU A 158 8.50 -9.38 -9.30
C LEU A 158 8.51 -8.97 -10.79
N VAL A 159 9.59 -9.28 -11.51
CA VAL A 159 9.66 -9.10 -12.97
C VAL A 159 8.72 -10.07 -13.67
N VAL A 160 8.68 -11.33 -13.22
CA VAL A 160 7.74 -12.34 -13.72
C VAL A 160 6.29 -11.90 -13.50
N ALA A 161 5.98 -11.38 -12.31
CA ALA A 161 4.65 -10.86 -11.99
C ALA A 161 4.26 -9.70 -12.93
N MET A 162 5.13 -8.70 -13.09
CA MET A 162 4.88 -7.57 -14.00
C MET A 162 4.68 -8.03 -15.46
N ARG A 163 5.47 -8.99 -15.93
CA ARG A 163 5.28 -9.59 -17.26
C ARG A 163 3.92 -10.26 -17.39
N GLY A 164 3.48 -10.99 -16.36
CA GLY A 164 2.14 -11.57 -16.30
C GLY A 164 1.04 -10.51 -16.41
N LEU A 165 1.17 -9.40 -15.69
CA LEU A 165 0.22 -8.28 -15.77
C LEU A 165 0.21 -7.60 -17.14
N ILE A 166 1.37 -7.45 -17.79
CA ILE A 166 1.47 -6.97 -19.17
C ILE A 166 0.70 -7.91 -20.11
N GLY A 167 0.93 -9.23 -20.00
CA GLY A 167 0.22 -10.23 -20.81
C GLY A 167 -1.29 -10.21 -20.58
N LEU A 168 -1.73 -10.06 -19.33
CA LEU A 168 -3.13 -9.95 -18.96
C LEU A 168 -3.78 -8.70 -19.59
N CYS A 169 -3.15 -7.53 -19.45
CA CYS A 169 -3.68 -6.30 -20.03
C CYS A 169 -3.66 -6.31 -21.58
N ARG A 170 -2.72 -7.03 -22.20
CA ARG A 170 -2.67 -7.21 -23.66
C ARG A 170 -3.79 -8.11 -24.17
N SER A 171 -4.13 -9.15 -23.40
CA SER A 171 -5.15 -10.13 -23.78
C SER A 171 -6.59 -9.68 -23.47
N ALA A 172 -6.77 -8.71 -22.56
CA ALA A 172 -8.07 -8.19 -22.17
C ALA A 172 -8.13 -6.65 -22.28
N PRO A 173 -8.42 -6.08 -23.46
CA PRO A 173 -8.56 -4.62 -23.63
C PRO A 173 -9.61 -4.00 -22.71
N GLU A 174 -10.71 -4.71 -22.43
CA GLU A 174 -11.76 -4.25 -21.51
C GLU A 174 -11.23 -4.03 -20.08
N LEU A 175 -10.21 -4.79 -19.66
CA LEU A 175 -9.55 -4.60 -18.37
C LEU A 175 -8.77 -3.28 -18.35
N VAL A 176 -8.16 -2.87 -19.46
CA VAL A 176 -7.45 -1.59 -19.58
C VAL A 176 -8.42 -0.43 -19.37
N ASP A 177 -9.60 -0.49 -20.00
CA ASP A 177 -10.64 0.54 -19.85
C ASP A 177 -11.20 0.59 -18.43
N LEU A 178 -11.48 -0.59 -17.84
CA LEU A 178 -11.91 -0.69 -16.44
C LEU A 178 -10.86 -0.09 -15.49
N LEU A 179 -9.58 -0.42 -15.68
CA LEU A 179 -8.51 0.09 -14.82
C LEU A 179 -8.41 1.61 -14.92
N ALA A 180 -8.44 2.17 -16.13
CA ALA A 180 -8.45 3.63 -16.33
C ALA A 180 -9.65 4.31 -15.64
N PHE A 181 -10.82 3.66 -15.63
CA PHE A 181 -12.01 4.15 -14.92
C PHE A 181 -11.82 4.17 -13.40
N THR A 182 -11.11 3.19 -12.83
CA THR A 182 -10.91 3.06 -11.37
C THR A 182 -9.80 3.94 -10.80
N GLU A 183 -9.01 4.62 -11.63
CA GLU A 183 -7.96 5.51 -11.16
C GLU A 183 -8.50 6.62 -10.26
N SER A 184 -7.82 6.87 -9.13
CA SER A 184 -8.09 8.07 -8.35
C SER A 184 -7.68 9.33 -9.13
N ALA A 185 -8.22 10.48 -8.73
CA ALA A 185 -7.84 11.75 -9.35
C ALA A 185 -6.33 12.01 -9.25
N SER A 186 -5.72 11.69 -8.11
CA SER A 186 -4.27 11.88 -7.91
C SER A 186 -3.42 10.93 -8.75
N ALA A 187 -3.82 9.65 -8.88
CA ALA A 187 -3.15 8.68 -9.74
C ALA A 187 -3.26 9.08 -11.22
N ARG A 188 -4.46 9.50 -11.65
CA ARG A 188 -4.71 9.97 -13.01
C ARG A 188 -3.82 11.16 -13.39
N ALA A 189 -3.79 12.18 -12.52
CA ALA A 189 -2.95 13.36 -12.72
C ALA A 189 -1.45 13.00 -12.80
N ALA A 190 -0.99 12.08 -11.95
CA ALA A 190 0.39 11.62 -11.97
C ALA A 190 0.76 10.87 -13.26
N PHE A 191 -0.12 10.00 -13.75
CA PHE A 191 0.10 9.32 -15.03
C PHE A 191 0.08 10.28 -16.22
N ASP A 192 -0.80 11.28 -16.20
CA ASP A 192 -0.85 12.30 -17.25
C ASP A 192 0.43 13.15 -17.26
N GLU A 193 0.97 13.48 -16.09
CA GLU A 193 2.24 14.18 -15.97
C GLU A 193 3.43 13.30 -16.41
N LEU A 194 3.46 12.03 -16.01
CA LEU A 194 4.48 11.08 -16.43
C LEU A 194 4.50 10.92 -17.96
N LYS A 195 3.32 10.84 -18.60
CA LYS A 195 3.18 10.74 -20.06
C LYS A 195 3.77 11.93 -20.83
N LYS A 196 3.83 13.12 -20.23
CA LYS A 196 4.47 14.30 -20.85
C LYS A 196 5.99 14.19 -20.88
N ARG A 197 6.57 13.43 -19.94
CA ARG A 197 8.02 13.31 -19.74
C ARG A 197 8.58 12.06 -20.40
N GLU A 198 7.80 11.00 -20.42
CA GLU A 198 8.24 9.66 -20.78
C GLU A 198 7.21 8.96 -21.68
N PRO A 199 7.63 8.05 -22.59
CA PRO A 199 6.69 7.21 -23.35
C PRO A 199 5.89 6.29 -22.41
N LEU A 200 4.60 6.62 -22.22
CA LEU A 200 3.66 5.85 -21.43
C LEU A 200 2.44 5.47 -22.27
N ALA A 201 2.39 4.21 -22.71
CA ALA A 201 1.23 3.70 -23.43
C ALA A 201 0.02 3.50 -22.47
N PRO A 202 -1.23 3.54 -22.96
CA PRO A 202 -2.41 3.26 -22.14
C PRO A 202 -2.33 1.92 -21.40
N ILE A 203 -1.74 0.90 -22.05
CA ILE A 203 -1.54 -0.40 -21.43
C ILE A 203 -0.51 -0.38 -20.29
N ASP A 204 0.56 0.40 -20.43
CA ASP A 204 1.59 0.54 -19.40
C ASP A 204 0.97 1.13 -18.13
N ARG A 205 0.17 2.18 -18.31
CA ARG A 205 -0.61 2.82 -17.24
C ARG A 205 -1.53 1.82 -16.52
N ALA A 206 -2.29 1.04 -17.27
CA ALA A 206 -3.18 0.02 -16.71
C ALA A 206 -2.40 -1.05 -15.92
N VAL A 207 -1.26 -1.51 -16.43
CA VAL A 207 -0.39 -2.48 -15.73
C VAL A 207 0.10 -1.93 -14.40
N LEU A 208 0.61 -0.71 -14.38
CA LEU A 208 1.09 -0.05 -13.16
C LEU A 208 -0.02 0.12 -12.13
N TRP A 209 -1.20 0.55 -12.60
CA TRP A 209 -2.36 0.72 -11.73
C TRP A 209 -2.86 -0.61 -11.16
N LEU A 210 -2.96 -1.65 -11.99
CA LEU A 210 -3.32 -2.99 -11.54
C LEU A 210 -2.31 -3.55 -10.53
N ALA A 211 -1.01 -3.36 -10.76
CA ALA A 211 0.03 -3.78 -9.83
C ALA A 211 -0.15 -3.12 -8.46
N PHE A 212 -0.43 -1.81 -8.44
CA PHE A 212 -0.74 -1.08 -7.21
C PHE A 212 -1.97 -1.67 -6.48
N LEU A 213 -3.07 -1.85 -7.20
CA LEU A 213 -4.31 -2.42 -6.65
C LEU A 213 -4.09 -3.83 -6.07
N LEU A 214 -3.31 -4.67 -6.76
CA LEU A 214 -2.97 -6.01 -6.29
C LEU A 214 -2.12 -5.98 -5.02
N VAL A 215 -1.13 -5.08 -4.93
CA VAL A 215 -0.33 -4.92 -3.70
C VAL A 215 -1.21 -4.49 -2.54
N GLN A 216 -2.11 -3.52 -2.75
CA GLN A 216 -3.04 -3.07 -1.71
C GLN A 216 -4.04 -4.17 -1.32
N ALA A 217 -4.54 -4.95 -2.29
CA ALA A 217 -5.40 -6.10 -2.05
C ALA A 217 -4.68 -7.18 -1.24
N CYS A 218 -3.45 -7.55 -1.61
CA CYS A 218 -2.61 -8.48 -0.86
C CYS A 218 -2.37 -7.99 0.58
N ALA A 219 -2.01 -6.72 0.75
CA ALA A 219 -1.81 -6.10 2.06
C ALA A 219 -3.07 -6.12 2.93
N SER A 220 -4.25 -6.03 2.32
CA SER A 220 -5.53 -6.08 3.03
C SER A 220 -5.98 -7.52 3.32
N LEU A 221 -5.71 -8.46 2.40
CA LEU A 221 -6.09 -9.87 2.51
C LEU A 221 -5.27 -10.63 3.56
N THR A 222 -4.07 -10.15 3.92
CA THR A 222 -3.23 -10.76 4.97
C THR A 222 -3.93 -10.85 6.32
N VAL A 223 -5.00 -10.08 6.58
CA VAL A 223 -5.83 -10.23 7.78
C VAL A 223 -6.37 -11.66 7.94
N ILE A 224 -6.59 -12.38 6.83
CA ILE A 224 -7.12 -13.74 6.81
C ILE A 224 -6.08 -14.75 7.34
N PRO A 225 -4.88 -14.90 6.74
CA PRO A 225 -3.86 -15.80 7.28
C PRO A 225 -3.38 -15.36 8.66
N LEU A 226 -3.29 -14.05 8.95
CA LEU A 226 -2.98 -13.56 10.29
C LEU A 226 -4.01 -14.02 11.32
N PHE A 227 -5.31 -14.01 10.96
CA PHE A 227 -6.35 -14.53 11.84
C PHE A 227 -6.17 -16.03 12.07
N GLY A 228 -5.89 -16.80 11.01
CA GLY A 228 -5.57 -18.23 11.11
C GLY A 228 -4.40 -18.51 12.06
N LEU A 229 -3.31 -17.76 11.92
CA LEU A 229 -2.12 -17.87 12.79
C LEU A 229 -2.44 -17.51 14.24
N CYS A 230 -3.08 -16.36 14.49
CA CYS A 230 -3.48 -15.97 15.85
C CYS A 230 -4.46 -16.96 16.47
N ARG A 231 -5.28 -17.66 15.66
CA ARG A 231 -6.23 -18.67 16.15
C ARG A 231 -5.58 -19.93 16.70
N MET A 232 -4.30 -20.16 16.43
CA MET A 232 -3.54 -21.27 16.99
C MET A 232 -3.32 -21.13 18.49
N SER A 233 -3.23 -19.89 19.00
CA SER A 233 -2.86 -19.62 20.40
C SER A 233 -3.83 -18.69 21.15
N CYS A 234 -4.71 -17.97 20.46
CA CYS A 234 -5.60 -16.98 21.06
C CYS A 234 -7.08 -17.30 20.81
N SER A 235 -7.98 -16.76 21.62
CA SER A 235 -9.44 -16.85 21.39
C SER A 235 -9.86 -16.15 20.10
N ARG A 236 -11.01 -16.51 19.50
CA ARG A 236 -11.51 -15.85 18.27
C ARG A 236 -11.60 -14.33 18.37
N ARG A 237 -12.04 -13.82 19.54
CA ARG A 237 -12.13 -12.38 19.79
C ARG A 237 -10.75 -11.74 19.83
N ALA A 238 -9.79 -12.35 20.52
CA ALA A 238 -8.42 -11.86 20.58
C ALA A 238 -7.73 -11.90 19.21
N SER A 239 -7.89 -13.00 18.45
CA SER A 239 -7.36 -13.12 17.08
C SER A 239 -7.95 -12.06 16.16
N TRP A 240 -9.26 -11.81 16.23
CA TRP A 240 -9.92 -10.76 15.46
C TRP A 240 -9.36 -9.37 15.77
N GLN A 241 -9.25 -9.03 17.06
CA GLN A 241 -8.73 -7.74 17.49
C GLN A 241 -7.29 -7.54 17.02
N ALA A 242 -6.43 -8.55 17.16
CA ALA A 242 -5.04 -8.50 16.70
C ALA A 242 -4.97 -8.25 15.18
N THR A 243 -5.78 -8.95 14.39
CA THR A 243 -5.78 -8.82 12.93
C THR A 243 -6.37 -7.51 12.43
N ALA A 244 -7.34 -6.96 13.15
CA ALA A 244 -7.95 -5.68 12.78
C ALA A 244 -6.99 -4.49 12.91
N PHE A 245 -5.87 -4.63 13.62
CA PHE A 245 -4.84 -3.60 13.65
C PHE A 245 -3.94 -3.60 12.41
N TRP A 246 -3.91 -4.68 11.62
CA TRP A 246 -2.94 -4.83 10.53
C TRP A 246 -3.02 -3.72 9.46
N PRO A 247 -4.20 -3.38 8.90
CA PRO A 247 -4.31 -2.28 7.93
C PRO A 247 -3.98 -0.88 8.49
N ALA A 248 -3.87 -0.74 9.82
CA ALA A 248 -3.53 0.52 10.48
C ALA A 248 -2.03 0.64 10.80
N VAL A 249 -1.23 -0.41 10.56
CA VAL A 249 0.24 -0.32 10.64
C VAL A 249 0.70 0.66 9.54
N PRO A 250 1.67 1.56 9.77
CA PRO A 250 2.08 2.55 8.76
C PRO A 250 2.83 1.98 7.54
N ALA A 251 3.47 0.82 7.67
CA ALA A 251 4.31 0.23 6.62
C ALA A 251 3.59 -0.03 5.27
N PRO A 252 2.32 -0.47 5.23
CA PRO A 252 1.55 -0.63 4.00
C PRO A 252 1.12 0.71 3.35
N SER A 253 1.12 1.84 4.08
CA SER A 253 0.66 3.14 3.59
C SER A 253 1.80 4.13 3.33
N GLY A 254 2.95 3.96 3.98
CA GLY A 254 4.07 4.90 3.99
C GLY A 254 5.23 4.48 3.09
N PHE A 255 5.04 4.44 1.77
CA PHE A 255 6.19 4.42 0.86
C PHE A 255 6.56 5.83 0.41
N ARG A 256 7.76 6.26 0.79
CA ARG A 256 8.51 7.39 0.22
C ARG A 256 9.89 6.84 -0.18
N LYS A 257 10.29 7.03 -1.44
CA LYS A 257 11.71 7.06 -1.80
C LYS A 257 11.99 8.46 -2.31
N SER A 258 12.94 9.12 -1.66
CA SER A 258 13.58 10.37 -2.09
C SER A 258 14.25 10.19 -3.45
#